data_AF-A0A7X2D9F6-F1
#
_entry.id   AF-A0A7X2D9F6-F1
#
_cell.length_a   1.000
_cell.length_b   1.000
_cell.length_c   1.000
_cell.angle_alpha   90.00
_cell.angle_beta   90.00
_cell.angle_gamma   90.00
#
_symmetry.space_group_name_H-M   'P 1'
#
loop_
_entity.id
_entity.type
_entity.pdbx_description
1 polymer ?
#
loop_
_entity_poly.entity_id
_entity_poly.type
_entity_poly.pdbx_seq_one_letter_code
_entity_poly.pdbx_strand_id
1 'polypeptide(L)'
;MFVEFPSEHVFSGVQKLFFELMQEDIIPVIAHPERNSIFVRHPSLLYELVQMGAPVQANCGSFLGIYGKETKEAVLRFLKLDLIHFIASDGHNTDSLLPRISEAVMRIEIEVGAERARALVVDNPKAVLEDRELPFFTEAVNPNEKKKKLSLKIPFLK
;
A
#
# COMPACT_ATOMS: atom_id res chain seq x y z
N MET A 1 -2.07 15.23 -1.98
CA MET A 1 -3.56 15.19 -2.19
C MET A 1 -4.02 13.74 -2.12
N PHE A 2 -5.12 13.41 -1.42
CA PHE A 2 -5.68 12.04 -1.43
C PHE A 2 -6.58 11.82 -2.66
N VAL A 3 -6.43 10.66 -3.30
CA VAL A 3 -7.21 10.25 -4.46
C VAL A 3 -7.85 8.90 -4.17
N GLU A 4 -9.18 8.88 -4.13
CA GLU A 4 -10.00 7.67 -3.98
C GLU A 4 -10.61 7.28 -5.34
N PHE A 5 -10.64 5.98 -5.61
CA PHE A 5 -11.24 5.42 -6.83
C PHE A 5 -12.55 4.71 -6.52
N PRO A 6 -13.56 4.75 -7.41
CA PRO A 6 -14.75 3.91 -7.27
C PRO A 6 -14.36 2.43 -7.16
N SER A 7 -15.06 1.65 -6.35
CA SER A 7 -14.66 0.27 -5.98
C SER A 7 -14.36 -0.65 -7.18
N GLU A 8 -15.08 -0.47 -8.29
CA GLU A 8 -14.98 -1.34 -9.48
C GLU A 8 -14.33 -0.65 -10.68
N HIS A 9 -13.72 0.51 -10.50
CA HIS A 9 -13.22 1.30 -11.61
C HIS A 9 -11.91 2.01 -11.32
N VAL A 10 -10.99 1.93 -12.27
CA VAL A 10 -9.85 2.84 -12.41
C VAL A 10 -9.88 3.31 -13.85
N PHE A 11 -9.97 4.62 -14.04
CA PHE A 11 -10.09 5.20 -15.38
C PHE A 11 -8.76 5.07 -16.13
N SER A 12 -8.80 4.83 -17.44
CA SER A 12 -7.61 4.54 -18.25
C SER A 12 -6.59 5.70 -18.31
N GLY A 13 -7.04 6.94 -18.10
CA GLY A 13 -6.20 8.13 -18.06
C GLY A 13 -5.46 8.37 -16.73
N VAL A 14 -5.53 7.45 -15.76
CA VAL A 14 -5.03 7.68 -14.40
C VAL A 14 -3.54 8.04 -14.35
N GLN A 15 -2.71 7.38 -15.16
CA GLN A 15 -1.28 7.69 -15.24
C GLN A 15 -1.05 9.11 -15.77
N LYS A 16 -1.79 9.51 -16.80
CA LYS A 16 -1.72 10.88 -17.34
C LYS A 16 -2.13 11.92 -16.30
N LEU A 17 -3.24 11.69 -15.59
CA LEU A 17 -3.68 12.59 -14.51
C LEU A 17 -2.60 12.70 -13.42
N PHE A 18 -2.02 11.58 -13.00
CA PHE A 18 -1.02 11.58 -11.93
C PHE A 18 0.26 12.31 -12.35
N PHE A 19 0.69 12.11 -13.60
CA PHE A 19 1.79 12.86 -14.17
C PHE A 19 1.52 14.37 -14.21
N GLU A 20 0.33 14.79 -14.66
CA GLU A 20 -0.07 16.20 -14.69
C GLU A 20 -0.12 16.82 -13.29
N LEU A 21 -0.63 16.10 -12.28
CA LEU A 21 -0.63 16.56 -10.90
C LEU A 21 0.79 16.75 -10.36
N MET A 22 1.68 15.80 -10.61
CA MET A 22 3.06 15.86 -10.15
C MET A 22 3.88 16.97 -10.85
N GLN A 23 3.54 17.32 -12.09
CA GLN A 23 4.13 18.49 -12.77
C GLN A 23 3.75 19.83 -12.11
N GLU A 24 2.63 19.86 -11.40
CA GLU A 24 2.17 21.01 -10.61
C GLU A 24 2.58 20.88 -9.12
N ASP A 25 3.61 20.10 -8.81
CA ASP A 25 4.12 19.83 -7.46
C ASP A 25 3.08 19.19 -6.51
N ILE A 26 2.02 18.58 -7.05
CA ILE A 26 1.00 17.86 -6.27
C ILE A 26 1.29 16.35 -6.33
N ILE A 27 1.69 15.77 -5.20
CA ILE A 27 1.85 14.32 -5.08
C ILE A 27 0.48 13.67 -4.74
N PRO A 28 -0.09 12.83 -5.63
CA PRO A 28 -1.31 12.08 -5.35
C PRO A 28 -1.02 10.87 -4.44
N VAL A 29 -1.79 10.74 -3.37
CA VAL A 29 -1.79 9.59 -2.45
C VAL A 29 -3.00 8.72 -2.77
N ILE A 30 -2.78 7.46 -3.16
CA ILE A 30 -3.86 6.53 -3.49
C ILE A 30 -4.49 6.02 -2.19
N ALA A 31 -5.78 6.31 -2.00
CA ALA A 31 -6.53 5.91 -0.82
C ALA A 31 -7.07 4.47 -0.95
N HIS A 32 -6.74 3.66 0.06
CA HIS A 32 -7.20 2.28 0.33
C HIS A 32 -7.47 1.43 -0.94
N PRO A 33 -6.46 1.23 -1.81
CA PRO A 33 -6.64 0.51 -3.07
C PRO A 33 -7.00 -0.97 -2.86
N GLU A 34 -6.83 -1.53 -1.66
CA GLU A 34 -7.26 -2.88 -1.32
C GLU A 34 -8.79 -3.07 -1.38
N ARG A 35 -9.55 -1.95 -1.39
CA ARG A 35 -11.01 -1.93 -1.57
C ARG A 35 -11.44 -1.76 -3.03
N ASN A 36 -10.49 -1.61 -3.95
CA ASN A 36 -10.76 -1.44 -5.37
C ASN A 36 -10.43 -2.73 -6.14
N SER A 37 -11.44 -3.33 -6.77
CA SER A 37 -11.32 -4.63 -7.42
C SER A 37 -10.39 -4.64 -8.64
N ILE A 38 -10.14 -3.49 -9.28
CA ILE A 38 -9.20 -3.38 -10.40
C ILE A 38 -7.77 -3.49 -9.88
N PHE A 39 -7.41 -2.77 -8.82
CA PHE A 39 -6.09 -2.91 -8.19
C PHE A 39 -5.88 -4.31 -7.60
N VAL A 40 -6.91 -4.92 -7.00
CA VAL A 40 -6.82 -6.29 -6.47
C VAL A 40 -6.54 -7.31 -7.57
N ARG A 41 -7.28 -7.22 -8.69
CA ARG A 41 -7.11 -8.13 -9.84
C ARG A 41 -5.82 -7.85 -10.62
N HIS A 42 -5.44 -6.59 -10.75
CA HIS A 42 -4.31 -6.12 -11.55
C HIS A 42 -3.37 -5.24 -10.71
N PRO A 43 -2.62 -5.83 -9.75
CA PRO A 43 -1.70 -5.07 -8.89
C PRO A 43 -0.56 -4.41 -9.65
N SER A 44 -0.28 -4.84 -10.89
CA SER A 44 0.70 -4.19 -11.75
C SER A 44 0.35 -2.73 -12.02
N LEU A 45 -0.95 -2.40 -12.11
CA LEU A 45 -1.38 -1.02 -12.26
C LEU A 45 -1.06 -0.18 -11.02
N LEU A 46 -1.29 -0.73 -9.81
CA LEU A 46 -0.94 -0.06 -8.57
C LEU A 46 0.59 0.11 -8.46
N TYR A 47 1.35 -0.93 -8.81
CA TYR A 47 2.80 -0.89 -8.90
C TYR A 47 3.29 0.21 -9.85
N GLU A 48 2.73 0.33 -11.06
CA GLU A 48 3.11 1.37 -12.01
C GLU A 48 2.87 2.78 -11.45
N LEU A 49 1.74 3.01 -10.78
CA LEU A 49 1.47 4.31 -10.15
C LEU A 49 2.45 4.61 -8.99
N VAL A 50 2.80 3.59 -8.20
CA VAL A 50 3.84 3.72 -7.15
C VAL A 50 5.20 4.05 -7.76
N GLN A 51 5.58 3.40 -8.86
CA GLN A 51 6.83 3.69 -9.58
C GLN A 51 6.88 5.11 -10.15
N MET A 52 5.72 5.71 -10.45
CA MET A 52 5.64 7.12 -10.83
C MET A 52 5.83 8.08 -9.65
N GLY A 53 5.87 7.58 -8.40
CA GLY A 53 6.01 8.38 -7.18
C GLY A 53 4.70 8.60 -6.43
N ALA A 54 3.62 7.89 -6.76
CA ALA A 54 2.36 8.00 -6.04
C ALA A 54 2.32 7.06 -4.83
N PRO A 55 2.43 7.56 -3.58
CA PRO A 55 2.35 6.71 -2.41
C PRO A 55 0.92 6.19 -2.19
N VAL A 56 0.81 5.16 -1.36
CA VAL A 56 -0.45 4.44 -1.10
C VAL A 56 -0.76 4.44 0.38
N GLN A 57 -2.00 4.75 0.73
CA GLN A 57 -2.52 4.63 2.08
C GLN A 57 -3.46 3.42 2.17
N ALA A 58 -3.18 2.47 3.05
CA ALA A 58 -4.05 1.33 3.33
C ALA A 58 -4.89 1.56 4.59
N ASN A 59 -6.10 0.99 4.63
CA ASN A 59 -7.01 1.13 5.75
C ASN A 59 -6.71 0.11 6.86
N CYS A 60 -6.67 0.54 8.12
CA CYS A 60 -6.40 -0.35 9.25
C CYS A 60 -7.45 -1.46 9.37
N GLY A 61 -8.72 -1.17 9.10
CA GLY A 61 -9.83 -2.13 9.12
C GLY A 61 -9.66 -3.26 8.10
N SER A 62 -8.97 -3.02 6.99
CA SER A 62 -8.62 -4.04 6.00
C SER A 62 -7.74 -5.12 6.60
N PHE A 63 -6.71 -4.74 7.37
CA PHE A 63 -5.83 -5.70 8.06
C PHE A 63 -6.57 -6.50 9.15
N LEU A 64 -7.57 -5.87 9.76
CA LEU A 64 -8.39 -6.50 10.78
C LEU A 64 -9.43 -7.46 10.18
N GLY A 65 -9.76 -7.31 8.89
CA GLY A 65 -10.76 -8.09 8.16
C GLY A 65 -12.18 -7.52 8.23
N ILE A 66 -12.33 -6.25 8.60
CA ILE A 66 -13.63 -5.56 8.74
C ILE A 66 -14.39 -5.52 7.40
N TYR A 67 -13.66 -5.36 6.30
CA TYR A 67 -14.22 -5.28 4.95
C TYR A 67 -14.27 -6.64 4.22
N GLY A 68 -14.12 -7.74 4.95
CA GLY A 68 -14.17 -9.09 4.41
C GLY A 68 -12.80 -9.68 4.06
N LYS A 69 -12.84 -10.96 3.69
CA LYS A 69 -11.65 -11.79 3.49
C LYS A 69 -10.81 -11.32 2.29
N GLU A 70 -11.45 -10.98 1.18
CA GLU A 70 -10.76 -10.58 -0.05
C GLU A 70 -9.95 -9.29 0.15
N THR A 71 -10.55 -8.27 0.78
CA THR A 71 -9.86 -7.01 1.11
C THR A 71 -8.68 -7.24 2.06
N LYS A 72 -8.83 -8.15 3.04
CA LYS A 72 -7.73 -8.52 3.94
C LYS A 72 -6.58 -9.22 3.19
N GLU A 73 -6.89 -10.13 2.29
CA GLU A 73 -5.89 -10.80 1.46
C GLU A 73 -5.19 -9.82 0.52
N ALA A 74 -5.94 -8.89 -0.07
CA ALA A 74 -5.41 -7.83 -0.92
C ALA A 74 -4.44 -6.91 -0.16
N VAL A 75 -4.83 -6.40 1.01
CA VAL A 75 -3.97 -5.47 1.76
C VAL A 75 -2.67 -6.16 2.23
N LEU A 76 -2.74 -7.41 2.65
CA LEU A 76 -1.55 -8.20 3.02
C LEU A 76 -0.66 -8.47 1.80
N ARG A 77 -1.25 -8.69 0.62
CA ARG A 77 -0.51 -8.83 -0.63
C ARG A 77 0.21 -7.54 -1.00
N PHE A 78 -0.47 -6.39 -0.94
CA PHE A 78 0.14 -5.09 -1.24
C PHE A 78 1.24 -4.73 -0.24
N LEU A 79 1.06 -5.08 1.04
CA LEU A 79 2.10 -4.93 2.06
C LEU A 79 3.36 -5.73 1.70
N LYS A 80 3.20 -7.00 1.29
CA LYS A 80 4.31 -7.89 0.89
C LYS A 80 5.00 -7.48 -0.41
N LEU A 81 4.31 -6.71 -1.25
CA LEU A 81 4.86 -6.15 -2.49
C LEU A 81 5.49 -4.77 -2.27
N ASP A 82 5.58 -4.31 -1.02
CA ASP A 82 6.12 -3.00 -0.68
C ASP A 82 5.39 -1.84 -1.37
N LEU A 83 4.09 -2.01 -1.62
CA LEU A 83 3.24 -1.01 -2.29
C LEU A 83 2.59 -0.03 -1.30
N ILE A 84 2.58 -0.32 0.01
CA ILE A 84 1.90 0.49 1.03
C ILE A 84 2.89 1.44 1.70
N HIS A 85 2.51 2.71 1.81
CA HIS A 85 3.33 3.80 2.35
C HIS A 85 2.73 4.43 3.61
N PHE A 86 1.42 4.31 3.78
CA PHE A 86 0.71 4.76 4.97
C PHE A 86 -0.30 3.73 5.43
N ILE A 87 -0.57 3.68 6.74
CA ILE A 87 -1.73 2.99 7.30
C ILE A 87 -2.52 4.00 8.11
N ALA A 88 -3.81 4.15 7.80
CA ALA A 88 -4.70 5.08 8.47
C ALA A 88 -6.06 4.44 8.79
N SER A 89 -6.82 5.04 9.69
CA SER A 89 -8.08 4.47 10.16
C SER A 89 -9.25 4.62 9.19
N ASP A 90 -9.25 5.66 8.35
CA ASP A 90 -10.44 6.08 7.59
C ASP A 90 -11.65 6.30 8.53
N GLY A 91 -11.36 6.88 9.71
CA GLY A 91 -12.33 7.02 10.78
C GLY A 91 -13.43 7.99 10.38
N HIS A 92 -14.60 7.46 10.02
CA HIS A 92 -15.75 8.29 9.68
C HIS A 92 -16.60 8.69 10.89
N ASN A 93 -16.64 7.89 11.97
CA ASN A 93 -17.42 8.13 13.20
C ASN A 93 -16.82 7.39 14.41
N THR A 94 -17.13 7.82 15.64
CA THR A 94 -16.65 7.20 16.89
C THR A 94 -17.33 5.86 17.23
N ASP A 95 -18.43 5.52 16.57
CA ASP A 95 -19.30 4.42 17.01
C ASP A 95 -19.18 3.15 16.15
N SER A 96 -19.10 3.27 14.82
CA SER A 96 -19.07 2.12 13.90
C SER A 96 -17.69 1.79 13.33
N LEU A 97 -16.77 2.76 13.31
CA LEU A 97 -15.42 2.67 12.74
C LEU A 97 -14.41 3.28 13.72
N LEU A 98 -14.35 2.71 14.92
CA LEU A 98 -13.32 3.06 15.90
C LEU A 98 -11.94 2.99 15.21
N PRO A 99 -11.09 4.02 15.37
CA PRO A 99 -9.74 4.03 14.82
C PRO A 99 -8.89 2.98 15.57
N ARG A 100 -8.99 1.72 15.15
CA ARG A 100 -8.28 0.55 15.69
C ARG A 100 -6.84 0.50 15.19
N ILE A 101 -6.17 1.66 15.14
CA ILE A 101 -4.82 1.79 14.59
C ILE A 101 -3.83 0.97 15.41
N SER A 102 -3.87 1.05 16.75
CA SER A 102 -2.97 0.25 17.60
C SER A 102 -3.12 -1.25 17.39
N GLU A 103 -4.36 -1.74 17.21
CA GLU A 103 -4.62 -3.17 16.94
C GLU A 103 -4.06 -3.59 15.58
N ALA A 104 -4.26 -2.76 14.55
CA ALA A 104 -3.73 -3.02 13.22
C ALA A 104 -2.18 -2.98 13.21
N VAL A 105 -1.58 -2.01 13.90
CA VAL A 105 -0.12 -1.88 14.02
C VAL A 105 0.48 -3.14 14.64
N MET A 106 -0.07 -3.64 15.76
CA MET A 106 0.43 -4.89 16.36
C MET A 106 0.42 -6.08 15.38
N ARG A 107 -0.61 -6.20 14.53
CA ARG A 107 -0.64 -7.27 13.50
C ARG A 107 0.38 -7.04 12.40
N ILE A 108 0.57 -5.79 12.00
CA ILE A 108 1.46 -5.40 10.91
C ILE A 108 2.92 -5.57 11.34
N GLU A 109 3.25 -5.23 12.59
CA GLU A 109 4.57 -5.46 13.19
C GLU A 109 5.01 -6.92 13.10
N ILE A 110 4.08 -7.88 13.24
CA ILE A 110 4.38 -9.31 13.08
C ILE A 110 4.77 -9.65 11.63
N GLU A 111 4.16 -8.99 10.64
CA GLU A 111 4.39 -9.26 9.22
C GLU A 111 5.62 -8.54 8.66
N VAL A 112 5.90 -7.32 9.11
CA VAL A 112 6.94 -6.46 8.50
C VAL A 112 8.00 -5.93 9.46
N GLY A 113 7.89 -6.24 10.75
CA GLY A 113 8.78 -5.74 11.79
C GLY A 113 8.40 -4.36 12.33
N ALA A 114 8.88 -4.07 13.54
CA ALA A 114 8.53 -2.85 14.29
C ALA A 114 8.95 -1.55 13.59
N GLU A 115 10.17 -1.52 13.01
CA GLU A 115 10.69 -0.33 12.32
C GLU A 115 9.80 0.05 11.14
N ARG A 116 9.48 -0.93 10.28
CA ARG A 116 8.64 -0.69 9.10
C ARG A 116 7.20 -0.36 9.49
N ALA A 117 6.62 -1.04 10.47
CA ALA A 117 5.28 -0.70 10.95
C ALA A 117 5.22 0.74 11.48
N ARG A 118 6.21 1.17 12.26
CA ARG A 118 6.35 2.54 12.75
C ARG A 118 6.48 3.54 11.60
N ALA A 119 7.26 3.21 10.58
CA ALA A 119 7.42 4.08 9.42
C ALA A 119 6.09 4.36 8.71
N LEU A 120 5.25 3.34 8.54
CA LEU A 120 3.96 3.44 7.86
C LEU A 120 2.87 4.21 8.65
N VAL A 121 3.01 4.34 9.97
CA VAL A 121 1.98 4.99 10.82
C VAL A 121 2.45 6.25 11.54
N VAL A 122 3.76 6.48 11.61
CA VAL A 122 4.35 7.64 12.30
C VAL A 122 5.25 8.44 11.36
N ASP A 123 6.30 7.82 10.82
CA ASP A 123 7.37 8.59 10.16
C ASP A 123 6.92 9.17 8.81
N ASN A 124 6.27 8.36 7.97
CA ASN A 124 5.72 8.83 6.69
C ASN A 124 4.59 9.85 6.89
N PRO A 125 3.56 9.62 7.73
CA PRO A 125 2.55 10.64 8.01
C PRO A 125 3.15 11.95 8.54
N LYS A 126 4.17 11.88 9.41
CA LYS A 126 4.87 13.07 9.90
C LYS A 126 5.58 13.83 8.78
N ALA A 127 6.22 13.13 7.85
CA ALA A 127 6.87 13.76 6.70
C ALA A 127 5.85 14.52 5.82
N VAL A 128 4.66 13.95 5.60
CA VAL A 128 3.58 14.65 4.88
C VAL A 128 3.16 15.94 5.60
N LEU A 129 3.03 15.91 6.93
CA LEU A 129 2.65 17.10 7.71
C LEU A 129 3.72 18.20 7.71
N GLU A 130 4.97 17.83 7.51
CA GLU A 130 6.12 18.74 7.49
C GLU A 130 6.54 19.14 6.07
N ASP A 131 5.78 18.72 5.05
CA ASP A 131 6.08 18.94 3.63
C ASP A 131 7.49 18.47 3.23
N ARG A 132 7.84 17.25 3.70
CA ARG A 132 9.13 16.61 3.42
C ARG A 132 8.94 15.32 2.63
N GLU A 133 10.00 14.91 1.95
CA GLU A 133 10.06 13.58 1.31
C GLU A 133 9.78 12.46 2.31
N LEU A 134 9.13 11.41 1.84
CA LEU A 134 8.79 10.26 2.67
C LEU A 134 10.07 9.50 3.03
N PRO A 135 10.41 9.37 4.33
CA PRO A 135 11.62 8.68 4.74
C PRO A 135 11.57 7.18 4.42
N PHE A 136 10.37 6.63 4.25
CA PHE A 136 10.15 5.23 3.92
C PHE A 136 9.34 5.10 2.62
N PHE A 137 10.03 5.20 1.50
CA PHE A 137 9.52 4.90 0.17
C PHE A 137 10.36 3.76 -0.43
N THR A 138 10.07 2.54 0.02
CA THR A 138 10.83 1.35 -0.41
C THR A 138 10.59 1.02 -1.88
N GLU A 139 11.59 0.42 -2.51
CA GLU A 139 11.44 -0.10 -3.87
C GLU A 139 10.37 -1.19 -3.90
N ALA A 140 9.29 -0.93 -4.61
CA ALA A 140 8.18 -1.87 -4.73
C ALA A 140 8.61 -3.15 -5.46
N VAL A 141 8.08 -4.29 -5.02
CA VAL A 141 8.32 -5.58 -5.68
C VAL A 141 7.36 -5.71 -6.87
N ASN A 142 7.91 -5.98 -8.05
CA ASN A 142 7.10 -6.15 -9.25
C ASN A 142 6.20 -7.41 -9.14
N PRO A 143 4.86 -7.27 -9.18
CA PRO A 143 3.94 -8.40 -9.00
C PRO A 143 4.01 -9.45 -10.12
N ASN A 144 4.60 -9.10 -11.27
CA ASN A 144 4.75 -9.98 -12.43
C ASN A 144 6.13 -10.65 -12.49
N GLU A 145 7.06 -10.33 -11.58
CA GLU A 145 8.41 -10.91 -11.59
C GLU A 145 8.37 -12.40 -11.21
N LYS A 146 8.87 -13.28 -12.08
CA LYS A 146 9.00 -14.70 -11.78
C LYS A 146 10.12 -14.90 -10.76
N LYS A 147 9.83 -15.47 -9.59
CA LYS A 147 10.86 -15.90 -8.64
C LYS A 147 11.90 -16.76 -9.37
N LYS A 148 13.14 -16.27 -9.46
CA LYS A 148 14.26 -17.07 -9.97
C LYS A 148 14.35 -18.32 -9.09
N LYS A 149 14.10 -19.51 -9.65
CA LYS A 149 14.41 -20.77 -8.97
C LYS A 149 15.93 -20.82 -8.81
N LEU A 150 16.44 -20.63 -7.59
CA LEU A 150 17.81 -20.99 -7.28
C LEU A 150 17.91 -22.51 -7.44
N SER A 151 18.39 -22.97 -8.59
CA SER A 151 18.75 -24.37 -8.78
C SER A 151 20.06 -24.64 -8.04
N LEU A 152 19.96 -24.84 -6.73
CA LEU A 152 21.03 -25.48 -5.95
C LEU A 152 21.21 -26.90 -6.50
N LYS A 153 22.12 -27.05 -7.47
CA LYS A 153 22.68 -28.35 -7.83
C LYS A 153 23.52 -28.79 -6.64
N ILE A 154 22.92 -29.53 -5.72
CA ILE A 154 23.66 -30.28 -4.70
C ILE A 154 24.51 -31.29 -5.47
N PRO A 155 25.84 -31.17 -5.51
CA PRO A 155 26.67 -32.16 -6.17
C PRO A 155 26.53 -33.44 -5.37
N PHE A 156 26.08 -34.49 -6.04
CA PHE A 156 25.96 -35.83 -5.52
C PHE A 156 27.27 -36.24 -4.80
N LEU A 157 27.14 -36.70 -3.55
CA LEU A 157 28.19 -37.46 -2.87
C LEU A 157 28.63 -38.61 -3.78
N LYS A 158 29.92 -38.65 -4.09
CA LYS A 158 30.63 -39.84 -4.60
C LYS A 158 31.53 -40.35 -3.49
#